data_AF-A0A5S9MF60-F1
#
_entry.id   AF-A0A5S9MF60-F1
#
_cell.length_a   1.000
_cell.length_b   1.000
_cell.length_c   1.000
_cell.angle_alpha   90.00
_cell.angle_beta   90.00
_cell.angle_gamma   90.00
#
_symmetry.space_group_name_H-M   'P 1'
#
loop_
_entity.id
_entity.type
_entity.pdbx_description
1 polymer ?
#
loop_
_entity_poly.entity_id
_entity_poly.type
_entity_poly.pdbx_seq_one_letter_code
_entity_poly.pdbx_strand_id
1 'polypeptide(L)'
;MKHGVMKDQASSIFNGIGKIEHGATKSNAEQESRVLMLSEKARGDANPILLIDEDDVTAGHAASVGRVDPIQLYYLMSRGISKEDAERLVIYGFLNPVVKELPIEGVKKQLVSVIERKVK
;
A
#
# COMPACT_ATOMS: atom_id res chain seq x y z
N MET A 1 0.90 -8.01 3.37
CA MET A 1 1.13 -6.79 2.55
C MET A 1 0.41 -5.58 3.16
N LYS A 2 0.95 -4.36 3.01
CA LYS A 2 0.36 -3.10 3.49
C LYS A 2 0.49 -2.03 2.40
N HIS A 3 -0.62 -1.47 1.92
CA HIS A 3 -0.60 -0.40 0.92
C HIS A 3 -1.18 0.90 1.49
N GLY A 4 -0.51 2.03 1.23
CA GLY A 4 -0.94 3.36 1.66
C GLY A 4 -0.96 4.36 0.50
N VAL A 5 -1.95 5.24 0.47
CA VAL A 5 -2.04 6.32 -0.51
C VAL A 5 -2.14 7.66 0.21
N MET A 6 -1.25 8.59 -0.12
CA MET A 6 -1.17 9.92 0.48
C MET A 6 -1.57 10.98 -0.55
N LYS A 7 -2.59 11.78 -0.23
CA LYS A 7 -3.13 12.86 -1.08
C LYS A 7 -2.96 14.21 -0.38
N ASP A 8 -2.91 15.28 -1.14
CA ASP A 8 -2.80 16.67 -0.69
C ASP A 8 -1.57 16.91 0.21
N GLN A 9 -1.80 17.16 1.50
CA GLN A 9 -0.76 17.38 2.52
C GLN A 9 -0.72 16.24 3.53
N ALA A 10 -1.30 15.08 3.21
CA ALA A 10 -1.32 13.93 4.10
C ALA A 10 0.10 13.41 4.37
N SER A 11 0.34 13.01 5.61
CA SER A 11 1.56 12.35 6.05
C SER A 11 1.21 11.02 6.69
N SER A 12 1.97 9.96 6.38
CA SER A 12 1.88 8.69 7.10
C SER A 12 3.24 8.05 7.32
N ILE A 13 3.34 7.26 8.38
CA ILE A 13 4.50 6.44 8.70
C ILE A 13 3.99 5.03 8.97
N PHE A 14 4.45 4.06 8.17
CA PHE A 14 4.14 2.65 8.35
C PHE A 14 5.27 1.96 9.09
N ASN A 15 5.09 1.74 10.40
CA ASN A 15 6.00 0.92 11.19
C ASN A 15 5.46 -0.52 11.22
N GLY A 16 6.27 -1.49 10.82
CA GLY A 16 5.91 -2.90 10.88
C GLY A 16 7.02 -3.70 11.54
N ILE A 17 6.71 -4.41 12.63
CA ILE A 17 7.66 -5.26 13.33
C ILE A 17 7.24 -6.72 13.10
N GLY A 18 8.13 -7.50 12.50
CA GLY A 18 8.04 -8.96 12.45
C GLY A 18 8.99 -9.52 13.49
N LYS A 19 8.53 -10.45 14.32
CA LYS A 19 9.36 -11.11 15.32
C LYS A 19 9.34 -12.61 15.08
N ILE A 20 10.53 -13.21 15.02
CA ILE A 20 10.74 -14.65 15.01
C ILE A 20 11.41 -14.98 16.34
N GLU A 21 10.69 -15.73 17.18
CA GLU A 21 11.15 -16.14 18.51
C GLU A 21 12.05 -17.37 18.41
N HIS A 22 12.95 -17.53 19.37
CA HIS A 22 13.72 -18.75 19.55
C HIS A 22 12.80 -19.99 19.63
N GLY A 23 13.15 -21.05 18.90
CA GLY A 23 12.35 -22.26 18.74
C GLY A 23 11.37 -22.23 17.56
N ALA A 24 11.31 -21.13 16.82
CA ALA A 24 10.51 -21.00 15.59
C ALA A 24 11.24 -21.52 14.34
N THR A 25 11.99 -22.62 14.49
CA THR A 25 12.75 -23.29 13.42
C THR A 25 11.84 -23.57 12.21
N LYS A 26 12.35 -23.28 11.02
CA LYS A 26 11.69 -23.33 9.70
C LYS A 26 10.52 -22.37 9.52
N SER A 27 10.34 -21.38 10.39
CA SER A 27 9.34 -20.33 10.16
C SER A 27 9.66 -19.52 8.90
N ASN A 28 8.60 -19.00 8.28
CA ASN A 28 8.70 -18.10 7.14
C ASN A 28 7.96 -16.79 7.45
N ALA A 29 8.67 -15.67 7.38
CA ALA A 29 8.12 -14.34 7.61
C ALA A 29 8.44 -13.40 6.44
N GLU A 30 7.40 -12.99 5.70
CA GLU A 30 7.53 -12.00 4.64
C GLU A 30 6.73 -10.73 4.96
N GLN A 31 7.37 -9.58 4.80
CA GLN A 31 6.76 -8.28 4.98
C GLN A 31 6.85 -7.44 3.72
N GLU A 32 5.73 -6.82 3.35
CA GLU A 32 5.69 -5.92 2.21
C GLU A 32 4.88 -4.68 2.56
N SER A 33 5.48 -3.50 2.34
CA SER A 33 4.83 -2.20 2.51
C SER A 33 5.02 -1.35 1.25
N ARG A 34 3.93 -0.81 0.71
CA ARG A 34 3.97 0.10 -0.44
C ARG A 34 3.25 1.40 -0.10
N VAL A 35 3.87 2.53 -0.39
CA VAL A 35 3.26 3.86 -0.19
C VAL A 35 3.31 4.66 -1.48
N LEU A 36 2.16 5.16 -1.91
CA LEU A 36 2.00 6.00 -3.09
C LEU A 36 1.61 7.42 -2.69
N MET A 37 2.40 8.40 -3.10
CA MET A 37 2.09 9.82 -2.94
C MET A 37 1.47 10.36 -4.24
N LEU A 38 0.25 10.88 -4.16
CA LEU A 38 -0.46 11.48 -5.30
C LEU A 38 -0.17 12.96 -5.47
N SER A 39 0.31 13.61 -4.41
CA SER A 39 0.51 15.06 -4.38
C SER A 39 1.94 15.37 -3.96
N GLU A 40 2.48 16.46 -4.50
CA GLU A 40 3.87 16.86 -4.25
C GLU A 40 4.16 17.14 -2.76
N LYS A 41 3.15 17.66 -2.04
CA LYS A 41 3.22 17.96 -0.61
C LYS A 41 2.89 16.77 0.30
N ALA A 42 2.51 15.62 -0.27
CA ALA A 42 2.21 14.43 0.50
C ALA A 42 3.51 13.73 0.91
N ARG A 43 3.48 13.11 2.10
CA ARG A 43 4.61 12.38 2.65
C ARG A 43 4.19 10.97 3.07
N GLY A 44 5.01 9.99 2.74
CA GLY A 44 4.84 8.62 3.17
C GLY A 44 6.18 8.01 3.55
N ASP A 45 6.27 7.43 4.73
CA ASP A 45 7.43 6.69 5.20
C ASP A 45 7.03 5.23 5.47
N ALA A 46 7.91 4.27 5.20
CA ALA A 46 7.68 2.86 5.46
C ALA A 46 8.92 2.21 6.10
N ASN A 47 8.76 1.77 7.34
CA ASN A 47 9.81 1.25 8.21
C ASN A 47 9.48 -0.20 8.63
N PRO A 48 9.78 -1.20 7.79
CA PRO A 48 9.75 -2.60 8.18
C PRO A 48 10.95 -2.94 9.08
N ILE A 49 10.71 -3.74 10.11
CA ILE A 49 11.70 -4.17 11.11
C ILE A 49 11.50 -5.67 11.31
N LEU A 50 12.59 -6.43 11.24
CA LEU A 50 12.60 -7.86 11.58
C LEU A 50 13.48 -8.06 12.83
N LEU A 51 12.91 -8.69 13.85
CA LEU A 51 13.59 -9.11 15.07
C LEU A 51 13.65 -10.63 15.04
N ILE A 52 14.83 -11.18 14.73
CA ILE A 52 15.01 -12.62 14.50
C ILE A 52 15.91 -13.19 15.58
N ASP A 53 15.38 -14.15 16.35
CA ASP A 53 16.05 -14.85 17.44
C ASP A 53 16.11 -16.37 17.17
N GLU A 54 16.18 -16.76 15.89
CA GLU A 54 16.24 -18.15 15.42
C GLU A 54 17.08 -18.22 14.13
N ASP A 55 17.91 -19.27 13.99
CA ASP A 55 18.89 -19.39 12.90
C ASP A 55 18.30 -20.00 11.62
N ASP A 56 17.53 -21.10 11.73
CA ASP A 56 16.99 -21.83 10.57
C ASP A 56 15.62 -21.28 10.18
N VAL A 57 15.58 -20.10 9.55
CA VAL A 57 14.34 -19.43 9.11
C VAL A 57 14.46 -18.77 7.74
N THR A 58 13.32 -18.55 7.11
CA THR A 58 13.20 -17.66 5.94
C THR A 58 12.56 -16.36 6.39
N ALA A 59 13.27 -15.24 6.23
CA ALA A 59 12.72 -13.94 6.58
C ALA A 59 13.07 -12.90 5.52
N GLY A 60 12.09 -12.08 5.13
CA GLY A 60 12.28 -11.06 4.12
C GLY A 60 11.36 -9.86 4.36
N HIS A 61 11.84 -8.68 3.99
CA HIS A 61 11.00 -7.49 3.96
C HIS A 61 11.26 -6.63 2.72
N ALA A 62 10.22 -6.01 2.22
CA ALA A 62 10.26 -5.06 1.12
C ALA A 62 9.46 -3.81 1.47
N ALA A 63 10.03 -2.65 1.16
CA ALA A 63 9.35 -1.36 1.26
C ALA A 63 9.54 -0.59 -0.04
N SER A 64 8.44 -0.08 -0.61
CA SER A 64 8.48 0.85 -1.74
C SER A 64 7.70 2.11 -1.40
N VAL A 65 8.32 3.25 -1.67
CA VAL A 65 7.73 4.57 -1.47
C VAL A 65 7.94 5.34 -2.76
N GLY A 66 6.86 5.78 -3.39
CA GLY A 66 6.92 6.40 -4.70
C GLY A 66 5.82 7.43 -4.92
N ARG A 67 6.07 8.35 -5.85
CA ARG A 67 5.05 9.26 -6.34
C ARG A 67 4.30 8.62 -7.49
N VAL A 68 3.05 9.02 -7.69
CA VAL A 68 2.34 8.68 -8.92
C VAL A 68 3.11 9.20 -10.12
N ASP A 69 3.22 8.37 -11.14
CA ASP A 69 3.88 8.73 -12.40
C ASP A 69 3.01 9.75 -13.16
N PRO A 70 3.49 10.99 -13.36
CA PRO A 70 2.74 12.00 -14.10
C PRO A 70 2.44 11.58 -15.55
N ILE A 71 3.27 10.75 -16.16
CA ILE A 71 3.06 10.25 -17.53
C ILE A 71 1.87 9.29 -17.57
N GLN A 72 1.69 8.45 -16.55
CA GLN A 72 0.53 7.56 -16.46
C GLN A 72 -0.77 8.34 -16.30
N LEU A 73 -0.77 9.38 -15.45
CA LEU A 73 -1.93 10.28 -15.31
C LEU A 73 -2.22 11.02 -16.61
N TYR A 74 -1.17 11.57 -17.26
CA TYR A 74 -1.31 12.22 -18.55
C TYR A 74 -1.87 11.28 -19.62
N TYR A 75 -1.42 10.02 -19.65
CA TYR A 75 -1.92 9.03 -20.58
C TYR A 75 -3.42 8.77 -20.39
N LEU A 76 -3.88 8.58 -19.15
CA LEU A 76 -5.30 8.42 -18.85
C LEU A 76 -6.11 9.66 -19.28
N MET A 77 -5.60 10.85 -18.95
CA MET A 77 -6.25 12.12 -19.32
C MET A 77 -6.32 12.31 -20.84
N SER A 78 -5.32 11.87 -21.59
CA SER A 78 -5.31 11.91 -23.07
C SER A 78 -6.41 11.06 -23.71
N ARG A 79 -6.99 10.11 -22.95
CA ARG A 79 -8.13 9.29 -23.35
C ARG A 79 -9.49 9.88 -22.95
N GLY A 80 -9.52 11.16 -22.57
CA GLY A 80 -10.75 11.86 -22.19
C GLY A 80 -11.20 11.61 -20.75
N ILE A 81 -10.37 10.97 -19.94
CA ILE A 81 -10.64 10.73 -18.52
C ILE A 81 -10.30 12.01 -17.75
N SER A 82 -11.19 12.46 -16.86
CA SER A 82 -10.91 13.62 -16.02
C SER A 82 -9.68 13.35 -15.13
N LYS A 83 -8.96 14.40 -14.71
CA LYS A 83 -7.83 14.21 -13.79
C LYS A 83 -8.27 13.50 -12.51
N GLU A 84 -9.43 13.86 -11.98
CA GLU A 84 -10.02 13.26 -10.79
C GLU A 84 -10.29 11.76 -10.99
N ASP A 85 -10.89 11.38 -12.12
CA ASP A 85 -11.12 9.97 -12.45
C ASP A 85 -9.82 9.21 -12.72
N ALA A 86 -8.81 9.85 -13.32
CA ALA A 86 -7.51 9.24 -13.55
C ALA A 86 -6.79 8.92 -12.22
N GLU A 87 -6.76 9.87 -11.29
CA GLU A 87 -6.25 9.64 -9.93
C GLU A 87 -7.05 8.53 -9.24
N ARG A 88 -8.38 8.54 -9.37
CA ARG A 88 -9.26 7.50 -8.82
C ARG A 88 -8.90 6.11 -9.33
N LEU A 89 -8.72 5.95 -10.64
CA LEU A 89 -8.32 4.68 -11.25
C LEU A 89 -6.95 4.20 -10.73
N VAL A 90 -5.98 5.09 -10.58
CA VAL A 90 -4.66 4.77 -10.01
C VAL A 90 -4.79 4.29 -8.57
N ILE A 91 -5.56 5.00 -7.73
CA ILE A 91 -5.80 4.62 -6.33
C ILE A 91 -6.46 3.24 -6.25
N TYR A 92 -7.48 3.01 -7.07
CA TYR A 92 -8.17 1.72 -7.13
C TYR A 92 -7.20 0.61 -7.51
N GLY A 93 -6.46 0.76 -8.59
CA GLY A 93 -5.46 -0.22 -9.03
C GLY A 93 -4.43 -0.53 -7.95
N PHE A 94 -3.95 0.51 -7.26
CA PHE A 94 -2.95 0.38 -6.19
C PHE A 94 -3.48 -0.33 -4.94
N LEU A 95 -4.71 -0.04 -4.50
CA LEU A 95 -5.30 -0.64 -3.30
C LEU A 95 -5.96 -2.02 -3.56
N ASN A 96 -6.28 -2.33 -4.82
CA ASN A 96 -7.01 -3.54 -5.20
C ASN A 96 -6.38 -4.86 -4.70
N PRO A 97 -5.04 -5.07 -4.70
CA PRO A 97 -4.45 -6.27 -4.12
C PRO A 97 -4.86 -6.48 -2.66
N VAL A 98 -4.85 -5.42 -1.84
CA VAL A 98 -5.25 -5.50 -0.42
C VAL A 98 -6.75 -5.77 -0.27
N VAL A 99 -7.59 -5.14 -1.10
CA VAL A 99 -9.04 -5.34 -1.06
C VAL A 99 -9.43 -6.77 -1.46
N LYS A 100 -8.73 -7.35 -2.45
CA LYS A 100 -9.00 -8.71 -2.95
C LYS A 100 -8.76 -9.80 -1.92
N GLU A 101 -7.77 -9.62 -1.05
CA GLU A 101 -7.41 -10.57 0.02
C GLU A 101 -8.47 -10.67 1.14
N LEU A 102 -9.40 -9.73 1.23
CA LEU A 102 -10.43 -9.78 2.25
C LEU A 102 -11.32 -11.03 2.04
N PRO A 103 -11.63 -11.83 3.06
CA PRO A 103 -12.45 -13.03 2.87
C PRO A 103 -13.95 -12.74 2.81
N ILE A 104 -14.39 -11.57 3.30
CA ILE A 104 -15.81 -11.24 3.46
C ILE A 104 -16.24 -10.21 2.42
N GLU A 105 -17.12 -10.61 1.50
CA GLU A 105 -17.63 -9.75 0.42
C GLU A 105 -18.32 -8.47 0.91
N GLY A 106 -19.04 -8.54 2.04
CA GLY A 106 -19.63 -7.35 2.67
C GLY A 106 -18.58 -6.30 3.06
N VAL A 107 -17.45 -6.75 3.61
CA VAL A 107 -16.34 -5.87 4.02
C VAL A 107 -15.63 -5.30 2.78
N LYS A 108 -15.44 -6.09 1.72
CA LYS A 108 -14.91 -5.58 0.44
C LYS A 108 -15.75 -4.43 -0.09
N LYS A 109 -17.07 -4.62 -0.18
CA LYS A 109 -17.99 -3.58 -0.69
C LYS A 109 -17.96 -2.33 0.17
N GLN A 110 -17.93 -2.49 1.50
CA GLN A 110 -17.79 -1.37 2.42
C GLN A 110 -16.47 -0.62 2.21
N LEU A 111 -15.34 -1.33 2.09
CA LEU A 111 -14.04 -0.73 1.89
C LEU A 111 -13.95 0.01 0.55
N VAL A 112 -14.47 -0.58 -0.53
CA VAL A 112 -14.57 0.07 -1.85
C VAL A 112 -15.37 1.37 -1.75
N SER A 113 -16.52 1.34 -1.06
CA SER A 113 -17.33 2.54 -0.83
C SER A 113 -16.62 3.61 0.00
N VAL A 114 -15.84 3.21 1.02
CA VAL A 114 -15.01 4.14 1.81
C VAL A 114 -13.93 4.77 0.94
N ILE A 115 -13.27 3.99 0.09
CA ILE A 115 -12.27 4.49 -0.85
C ILE A 115 -12.93 5.50 -1.79
N GLU A 116 -14.08 5.18 -2.41
CA GLU A 116 -14.78 6.09 -3.32
C GLU A 116 -15.05 7.46 -2.68
N ARG A 117 -15.51 7.47 -1.43
CA ARG A 117 -15.80 8.70 -0.69
C ARG A 117 -14.56 9.53 -0.34
N LYS A 118 -13.39 8.90 -0.21
CA LYS A 118 -12.13 9.58 0.11
C LYS A 118 -11.40 10.10 -1.13
N VAL A 119 -11.77 9.59 -2.31
CA VAL A 119 -11.16 10.03 -3.57
C VAL A 119 -11.89 11.22 -4.18
N LYS A 120 -13.22 11.28 -4.05
CA LYS A 120 -14.03 12.50 -4.25
C LYS A 120 -13.55 13.63 -3.34
#